data_AF-A0A6I2ML65-F1
#
_entry.id   AF-A0A6I2ML65-F1
#
_cell.length_a   1.000
_cell.length_b   1.000
_cell.length_c   1.000
_cell.angle_alpha   90.00
_cell.angle_beta   90.00
_cell.angle_gamma   90.00
#
_symmetry.space_group_name_H-M   'P 1'
#
loop_
_entity.id
_entity.type
_entity.pdbx_description
1 polymer ?
#
loop_
_entity_poly.entity_id
_entity_poly.type
_entity_poly.pdbx_seq_one_letter_code
_entity_poly.pdbx_strand_id
1 'polypeptide(L)'
;MKNNIKNLLYCSTLFLIFGCGSDDGNEEGAASYQSRGNITLSGDETSELGTSLSVGNIEVANASLTGTDKSVILLSENISVVDDELVYEDDQNGFVIVAADFSTGGSADIDKSISMTIVKDGEEYRHACTSPYLNFFTACGAGFAIDFEGKSVTFDGTTVINTDDDTILTMDGTITWD
;
A
#
# COMPACT_ATOMS: atom_id res chain seq x y z
N MET A 1 -48.22 55.14 7.16
CA MET A 1 -49.13 55.25 5.99
C MET A 1 -48.31 55.75 4.80
N LYS A 2 -48.36 55.04 3.67
CA LYS A 2 -47.84 55.38 2.32
C LYS A 2 -46.32 55.32 2.05
N ASN A 3 -45.90 54.14 1.61
CA ASN A 3 -45.19 53.79 0.35
C ASN A 3 -44.43 54.89 -0.41
N ASN A 4 -43.21 54.60 -0.90
CA ASN A 4 -43.05 54.06 -2.26
C ASN A 4 -41.59 53.65 -2.58
N ILE A 5 -41.49 52.42 -3.07
CA ILE A 5 -40.36 51.72 -3.70
C ILE A 5 -40.00 52.38 -5.03
N LYS A 6 -38.69 52.48 -5.37
CA LYS A 6 -38.13 52.15 -6.70
C LYS A 6 -36.66 51.71 -6.55
N ASN A 7 -36.44 50.42 -6.30
CA ASN A 7 -35.12 49.79 -6.50
C ASN A 7 -34.88 49.67 -7.99
N LEU A 8 -33.83 50.33 -8.47
CA LEU A 8 -33.42 50.31 -9.86
C LEU A 8 -32.68 49.01 -10.15
N LEU A 9 -33.30 48.23 -11.02
CA LEU A 9 -32.78 47.05 -11.70
C LEU A 9 -31.63 47.46 -12.62
N TYR A 10 -30.47 46.82 -12.52
CA TYR A 10 -29.53 46.73 -13.64
C TYR A 10 -28.89 45.34 -13.66
N CYS A 11 -29.47 44.47 -14.50
CA CYS A 11 -28.82 43.26 -14.99
C CYS A 11 -27.62 43.67 -15.84
N SER A 12 -26.44 43.12 -15.53
CA SER A 12 -25.38 42.94 -16.51
C SER A 12 -24.91 41.50 -16.44
N THR A 13 -25.51 40.70 -17.32
CA THR A 13 -25.03 39.40 -17.76
C THR A 13 -23.71 39.58 -18.50
N LEU A 14 -22.63 39.04 -17.95
CA LEU A 14 -21.38 38.83 -18.68
C LEU A 14 -21.29 37.33 -19.02
N PHE A 15 -21.59 37.01 -20.28
CA PHE A 15 -21.27 35.73 -20.90
C PHE A 15 -19.76 35.71 -21.21
N LEU A 16 -19.04 34.71 -20.74
CA LEU A 16 -17.76 34.28 -21.32
C LEU A 16 -17.92 32.86 -21.83
N ILE A 17 -17.67 32.73 -23.13
CA ILE A 17 -17.79 31.53 -23.97
C ILE A 17 -16.38 30.95 -24.16
N PHE A 18 -16.31 29.62 -24.09
CA PHE A 18 -15.26 28.64 -24.44
C PHE A 18 -13.90 29.14 -24.98
N GLY A 19 -12.85 28.68 -24.31
CA GLY A 19 -11.54 28.40 -24.89
C GLY A 19 -11.07 27.03 -24.41
N CYS A 20 -11.44 25.99 -25.18
CA CYS A 20 -10.88 24.65 -25.04
C CYS A 20 -9.46 24.70 -25.58
N GLY A 21 -8.48 24.57 -24.69
CA GLY A 21 -7.10 24.29 -25.02
C GLY A 21 -6.70 23.09 -24.16
N SER A 22 -7.07 21.89 -24.63
CA SER A 22 -6.46 20.66 -24.16
C SER A 22 -5.03 20.68 -24.69
N ASP A 23 -4.11 21.15 -23.86
CA ASP A 23 -2.69 20.91 -24.06
C ASP A 23 -2.42 19.50 -23.55
N ASP A 24 -1.88 18.67 -24.44
CA ASP A 24 -1.67 17.25 -24.26
C ASP A 24 -0.76 17.00 -23.05
N GLY A 25 -1.39 16.74 -21.91
CA GLY A 25 -0.73 16.18 -20.74
C GLY A 25 -0.22 14.81 -21.13
N ASN A 26 1.10 14.70 -21.30
CA ASN A 26 1.81 13.44 -21.33
C ASN A 26 1.58 12.74 -19.98
N GLU A 27 0.48 12.00 -19.87
CA GLU A 27 0.24 11.03 -18.83
C GLU A 27 1.36 9.98 -18.94
N GLU A 28 2.43 10.18 -18.18
CA GLU A 28 3.30 9.08 -17.77
C GLU A 28 2.44 8.19 -16.86
N GLY A 29 1.67 7.30 -17.50
CA GLY A 29 0.88 6.30 -16.81
C GLY A 29 1.79 5.50 -15.90
N ALA A 30 1.44 5.43 -14.62
CA ALA A 30 2.06 4.54 -13.65
C ALA A 30 2.20 3.16 -14.30
N ALA A 31 3.43 2.64 -14.32
CA ALA A 31 3.69 1.32 -14.87
C ALA A 31 2.91 0.29 -14.06
N SER A 32 1.83 -0.25 -14.62
CA SER A 32 1.13 -1.40 -14.07
C SER A 32 2.05 -2.61 -14.17
N TYR A 33 2.69 -2.96 -13.05
CA TYR A 33 3.50 -4.16 -12.93
C TYR A 33 2.58 -5.39 -12.85
N GLN A 34 2.75 -6.35 -13.76
CA GLN A 34 2.10 -7.65 -13.59
C GLN A 34 2.85 -8.44 -12.51
N SER A 35 2.33 -8.42 -11.28
CA SER A 35 2.85 -9.26 -10.19
C SER A 35 2.21 -10.65 -10.22
N ARG A 36 3.00 -11.68 -9.92
CA ARG A 36 2.49 -13.05 -9.73
C ARG A 36 3.22 -13.70 -8.57
N GLY A 37 2.46 -14.22 -7.62
CA GLY A 37 3.01 -15.07 -6.56
C GLY A 37 2.05 -15.23 -5.39
N ASN A 38 2.30 -16.28 -4.61
CA ASN A 38 1.57 -16.54 -3.38
C ASN A 38 2.53 -16.50 -2.21
N ILE A 39 2.07 -15.94 -1.10
CA ILE A 39 2.73 -16.02 0.20
C ILE A 39 1.97 -17.05 1.02
N THR A 40 2.65 -18.10 1.44
CA THR A 40 2.10 -19.08 2.38
C THR A 40 2.20 -18.52 3.79
N LEU A 41 1.13 -18.67 4.56
CA LEU A 41 1.07 -18.26 5.96
C LEU A 41 1.05 -19.50 6.85
N SER A 42 1.79 -19.44 7.96
CA SER A 42 1.71 -20.42 9.04
C SER A 42 1.81 -19.72 10.41
N GLY A 43 1.14 -20.27 11.42
CA GLY A 43 1.03 -19.65 12.74
C GLY A 43 -0.38 -19.82 13.32
N ASP A 44 -0.55 -19.38 14.56
CA ASP A 44 -1.79 -19.59 15.31
C ASP A 44 -2.99 -18.87 14.67
N GLU A 45 -2.79 -17.68 14.08
CA GLU A 45 -3.85 -16.88 13.43
C GLU A 45 -4.31 -17.42 12.05
N THR A 46 -3.69 -18.49 11.54
CA THR A 46 -4.06 -19.02 10.21
C THR A 46 -5.43 -19.69 10.19
N SER A 47 -6.02 -20.00 11.35
CA SER A 47 -7.42 -20.43 11.45
C SER A 47 -8.41 -19.33 11.05
N GLU A 48 -8.05 -18.07 11.28
CA GLU A 48 -8.85 -16.88 11.02
C GLU A 48 -8.52 -16.29 9.65
N LEU A 49 -7.23 -16.10 9.37
CA LEU A 49 -6.72 -15.41 8.17
C LEU A 49 -6.67 -16.31 6.93
N GLY A 50 -6.64 -17.63 7.13
CA GLY A 50 -6.28 -18.61 6.11
C GLY A 50 -4.76 -18.80 5.99
N THR A 51 -4.33 -19.63 5.02
CA THR A 51 -2.94 -20.09 4.90
C THR A 51 -2.21 -19.54 3.67
N SER A 52 -2.83 -18.65 2.89
CA SER A 52 -2.24 -18.15 1.65
C SER A 52 -2.76 -16.75 1.31
N LEU A 53 -1.85 -15.87 0.90
CA LEU A 53 -2.14 -14.57 0.33
C LEU A 53 -1.74 -14.58 -1.15
N SER A 54 -2.69 -14.33 -2.05
CA SER A 54 -2.43 -14.22 -3.49
C SER A 54 -2.18 -12.77 -3.85
N VAL A 55 -0.98 -12.44 -4.31
CA VAL A 55 -0.63 -11.07 -4.71
C VAL A 55 -1.19 -10.80 -6.11
N GLY A 56 -2.01 -9.75 -6.21
CA GLY A 56 -2.65 -9.32 -7.45
C GLY A 56 -1.99 -8.07 -8.05
N ASN A 57 -1.68 -7.08 -7.21
CA ASN A 57 -1.06 -5.83 -7.63
C ASN A 57 0.22 -5.55 -6.83
N ILE A 58 1.13 -4.75 -7.41
CA ILE A 58 2.39 -4.36 -6.78
C ILE A 58 2.72 -2.91 -7.12
N GLU A 59 3.20 -2.17 -6.12
CA GLU A 59 3.85 -0.88 -6.32
C GLU A 59 5.30 -0.97 -5.85
N VAL A 60 6.22 -0.37 -6.60
CA VAL A 60 7.65 -0.40 -6.30
C VAL A 60 8.14 1.03 -6.14
N ALA A 61 8.87 1.29 -5.05
CA ALA A 61 9.46 2.60 -4.75
C ALA A 61 8.43 3.76 -4.70
N ASN A 62 7.18 3.49 -4.34
CA ASN A 62 6.15 4.53 -4.18
C ASN A 62 6.39 5.30 -2.86
N ALA A 63 7.19 6.36 -2.96
CA ALA A 63 7.54 7.21 -1.84
C ALA A 63 6.38 8.09 -1.34
N SER A 64 5.38 8.38 -2.20
CA SER A 64 4.17 9.11 -1.80
C SER A 64 3.36 8.33 -0.75
N LEU A 65 3.22 7.01 -0.95
CA LEU A 65 2.50 6.12 -0.03
C LEU A 65 3.32 5.69 1.20
N THR A 66 4.63 5.44 1.02
CA THR A 66 5.44 4.79 2.06
C THR A 66 6.45 5.72 2.73
N GLY A 67 6.62 6.94 2.21
CA GLY A 67 7.65 7.88 2.66
C GLY A 67 9.08 7.51 2.21
N THR A 68 9.25 6.45 1.42
CA THR A 68 10.57 5.98 0.96
C THR A 68 10.49 5.36 -0.44
N ASP A 69 11.57 5.48 -1.22
CA ASP A 69 11.76 4.78 -2.48
C ASP A 69 12.36 3.37 -2.28
N LYS A 70 12.62 2.96 -1.04
CA LYS A 70 13.23 1.68 -0.65
C LYS A 70 12.21 0.64 -0.21
N SER A 71 11.04 0.65 -0.86
CA SER A 71 9.92 -0.21 -0.50
C SER A 71 9.26 -0.85 -1.71
N VAL A 72 8.55 -1.94 -1.42
CA VAL A 72 7.62 -2.63 -2.31
C VAL A 72 6.30 -2.77 -1.55
N ILE A 73 5.20 -2.44 -2.22
CA ILE A 73 3.84 -2.62 -1.70
C ILE A 73 3.21 -3.80 -2.46
N LEU A 74 2.87 -4.87 -1.75
CA LEU A 74 2.14 -6.02 -2.31
C LEU A 74 0.68 -5.90 -1.92
N LEU A 75 -0.20 -6.06 -2.89
CA LEU A 75 -1.63 -5.80 -2.76
C LEU A 75 -2.44 -7.01 -3.23
N SER A 76 -3.60 -7.22 -2.60
CA SER A 76 -4.64 -8.10 -3.15
C SER A 76 -5.16 -7.60 -4.50
N GLU A 77 -5.81 -8.47 -5.28
CA GLU A 77 -6.33 -8.12 -6.61
C GLU A 77 -7.36 -6.98 -6.60
N ASN A 78 -8.14 -6.86 -5.52
CA ASN A 78 -9.18 -5.85 -5.32
C ASN A 78 -8.65 -4.51 -4.80
N ILE A 79 -7.33 -4.37 -4.62
CA ILE A 79 -6.69 -3.15 -4.12
C ILE A 79 -5.70 -2.67 -5.16
N SER A 80 -5.87 -1.41 -5.59
CA SER A 80 -5.03 -0.76 -6.58
C SER A 80 -4.49 0.57 -6.06
N VAL A 81 -3.53 1.15 -6.77
CA VAL A 81 -3.07 2.52 -6.51
C VAL A 81 -3.46 3.41 -7.67
N VAL A 82 -4.14 4.51 -7.35
CA VAL A 82 -4.55 5.56 -8.30
C VAL A 82 -4.20 6.89 -7.68
N ASP A 83 -3.48 7.74 -8.42
CA ASP A 83 -3.02 9.05 -7.95
C ASP A 83 -2.31 9.01 -6.58
N ASP A 84 -1.45 8.00 -6.37
CA ASP A 84 -0.74 7.74 -5.11
C ASP A 84 -1.65 7.48 -3.89
N GLU A 85 -2.89 7.04 -4.10
CA GLU A 85 -3.80 6.60 -3.05
C GLU A 85 -4.24 5.14 -3.25
N LEU A 86 -4.43 4.41 -2.15
CA LEU A 86 -4.98 3.06 -2.18
C LEU A 86 -6.49 3.11 -2.47
N VAL A 87 -6.91 2.43 -3.52
CA VAL A 87 -8.31 2.29 -3.93
C VAL A 87 -8.75 0.84 -3.75
N TYR A 88 -9.82 0.65 -2.98
CA TYR A 88 -10.39 -0.66 -2.63
C TYR A 88 -11.70 -0.87 -3.40
N GLU A 89 -11.78 -1.93 -4.18
CA GLU A 89 -13.05 -2.36 -4.81
C GLU A 89 -13.98 -3.04 -3.78
N ASP A 90 -13.37 -3.72 -2.81
CA ASP A 90 -14.00 -4.35 -1.65
C ASP A 90 -13.11 -4.08 -0.42
N ASP A 91 -13.68 -3.55 0.65
CA ASP A 91 -12.99 -3.27 1.92
C ASP A 91 -13.22 -4.38 2.96
N GLN A 92 -13.97 -5.44 2.63
CA GLN A 92 -14.26 -6.53 3.55
C GLN A 92 -13.19 -7.62 3.54
N ASN A 93 -12.48 -7.80 2.43
CA ASN A 93 -11.43 -8.80 2.28
C ASN A 93 -10.26 -8.24 1.47
N GLY A 94 -9.03 -8.45 1.95
CA GLY A 94 -7.84 -8.08 1.20
C GLY A 94 -6.63 -7.92 2.11
N PHE A 95 -5.50 -7.54 1.53
CA PHE A 95 -4.29 -7.22 2.28
C PHE A 95 -3.44 -6.17 1.57
N VAL A 96 -2.67 -5.45 2.40
CA VAL A 96 -1.61 -4.54 1.99
C VAL A 96 -0.35 -4.92 2.76
N ILE A 97 0.73 -5.24 2.06
CA ILE A 97 2.04 -5.53 2.66
C ILE A 97 3.04 -4.52 2.14
N VAL A 98 3.56 -3.68 3.03
CA VAL A 98 4.69 -2.79 2.73
C VAL A 98 5.96 -3.45 3.25
N ALA A 99 6.81 -3.88 2.33
CA ALA A 99 8.12 -4.45 2.61
C ALA A 99 9.20 -3.43 2.24
N ALA A 100 10.10 -3.08 3.18
CA ALA A 100 11.15 -2.11 2.95
C ALA A 100 12.54 -2.65 3.30
N ASP A 101 13.54 -2.25 2.52
CA ASP A 101 14.95 -2.58 2.69
C ASP A 101 15.81 -1.32 2.62
N PHE A 102 16.18 -0.82 3.80
CA PHE A 102 17.00 0.37 4.02
C PHE A 102 18.49 0.05 4.14
N SER A 103 18.92 -1.20 3.94
CA SER A 103 20.33 -1.60 4.11
C SER A 103 21.29 -0.88 3.16
N THR A 104 20.77 -0.31 2.07
CA THR A 104 21.53 0.51 1.10
C THR A 104 21.34 2.02 1.31
N GLY A 105 20.71 2.42 2.42
CA GLY A 105 20.40 3.80 2.78
C GLY A 105 18.91 4.00 3.06
N GLY A 106 18.56 5.02 3.87
CA GLY A 106 17.18 5.42 4.15
C GLY A 106 16.83 5.47 5.64
N SER A 107 17.39 4.56 6.45
CA SER A 107 17.30 4.59 7.90
C SER A 107 18.66 4.27 8.52
N ALA A 108 19.00 4.92 9.63
CA ALA A 108 20.25 4.67 10.35
C ALA A 108 20.13 3.50 11.35
N ASP A 109 18.91 3.18 11.76
CA ASP A 109 18.63 2.29 12.89
C ASP A 109 17.87 1.02 12.50
N ILE A 110 17.28 1.00 11.29
CA ILE A 110 16.50 -0.12 10.75
C ILE A 110 17.02 -0.47 9.37
N ASP A 111 17.44 -1.72 9.19
CA ASP A 111 17.87 -2.26 7.91
C ASP A 111 16.67 -2.70 7.07
N LYS A 112 15.67 -3.33 7.70
CA LYS A 112 14.53 -3.93 7.02
C LYS A 112 13.27 -3.83 7.85
N SER A 113 12.12 -3.69 7.21
CA SER A 113 10.83 -3.71 7.91
C SER A 113 9.72 -4.26 7.04
N ILE A 114 8.72 -4.85 7.69
CA ILE A 114 7.43 -5.17 7.07
C ILE A 114 6.35 -4.50 7.92
N SER A 115 5.40 -3.85 7.25
CA SER A 115 4.11 -3.46 7.81
C SER A 115 3.03 -4.12 6.96
N MET A 116 2.14 -4.87 7.59
CA MET A 116 1.11 -5.64 6.90
C MET A 116 -0.24 -5.39 7.55
N THR A 117 -1.25 -5.19 6.71
CA THR A 117 -2.65 -5.21 7.10
C THR A 117 -3.35 -6.30 6.31
N ILE A 118 -4.08 -7.19 7.00
CA ILE A 118 -5.00 -8.15 6.39
C ILE A 118 -6.40 -7.80 6.89
N VAL A 119 -7.34 -7.61 5.98
CA VAL A 119 -8.75 -7.45 6.30
C VAL A 119 -9.47 -8.74 5.94
N LYS A 120 -10.23 -9.28 6.90
CA LYS A 120 -11.01 -10.50 6.74
C LYS A 120 -12.40 -10.31 7.32
N ASP A 121 -13.42 -10.45 6.47
CA ASP A 121 -14.83 -10.24 6.84
C ASP A 121 -15.07 -8.89 7.57
N GLY A 122 -14.35 -7.85 7.15
CA GLY A 122 -14.41 -6.50 7.71
C GLY A 122 -13.61 -6.28 9.00
N GLU A 123 -12.92 -7.30 9.51
CA GLU A 123 -12.01 -7.19 10.66
C GLU A 123 -10.56 -6.99 10.19
N GLU A 124 -9.87 -6.03 10.80
CA GLU A 124 -8.50 -5.66 10.44
C GLU A 124 -7.48 -6.29 11.39
N TYR A 125 -6.49 -6.97 10.80
CA TYR A 125 -5.37 -7.58 11.49
C TYR A 125 -4.09 -6.88 11.04
N ARG A 126 -3.34 -6.31 11.98
CA ARG A 126 -2.16 -5.51 11.71
C ARG A 126 -0.93 -6.22 12.23
N HIS A 127 0.04 -6.38 11.35
CA HIS A 127 1.29 -7.06 11.67
C HIS A 127 2.49 -6.22 11.29
N ALA A 128 3.60 -6.41 12.01
CA ALA A 128 4.84 -5.74 11.69
C ALA A 128 6.08 -6.56 12.05
N CYS A 129 7.21 -6.22 11.44
CA CYS A 129 8.52 -6.67 11.89
C CYS A 129 9.57 -5.61 11.56
N THR A 130 10.70 -5.66 12.28
CA THR A 130 11.90 -4.89 11.91
C THR A 130 13.15 -5.76 12.00
N SER A 131 14.18 -5.40 11.26
CA SER A 131 15.55 -5.87 11.49
C SER A 131 16.47 -4.65 11.56
N PRO A 132 17.28 -4.48 12.63
CA PRO A 132 17.36 -5.33 13.81
C PRO A 132 16.06 -5.36 14.64
N TYR A 133 15.95 -6.34 15.53
CA TYR A 133 14.83 -6.45 16.48
C TYR A 133 14.75 -5.19 17.34
N LEU A 134 13.59 -4.54 17.33
CA LEU A 134 13.29 -3.42 18.20
C LEU A 134 12.13 -3.82 19.12
N ASN A 135 12.42 -4.40 20.30
CA ASN A 135 11.56 -4.72 21.47
C ASN A 135 10.01 -4.78 21.35
N PHE A 136 9.38 -3.84 20.65
CA PHE A 136 7.96 -3.76 20.27
C PHE A 136 7.58 -4.56 19.01
N PHE A 137 8.50 -4.80 18.07
CA PHE A 137 8.25 -5.64 16.89
C PHE A 137 9.17 -6.84 16.87
N THR A 138 8.68 -7.98 16.36
CA THR A 138 9.51 -9.16 16.14
C THR A 138 10.59 -8.89 15.07
N ALA A 139 11.62 -9.72 15.07
CA ALA A 139 12.62 -9.71 14.01
C ALA A 139 11.97 -10.19 12.70
N CYS A 140 12.26 -9.56 11.56
CA CYS A 140 11.75 -10.06 10.28
C CYS A 140 12.33 -11.43 9.90
N GLY A 141 13.44 -11.84 10.51
CA GLY A 141 14.15 -13.07 10.14
C GLY A 141 15.16 -12.83 9.02
N ALA A 142 16.15 -13.73 8.91
CA ALA A 142 17.25 -13.58 7.97
C ALA A 142 16.88 -13.88 6.50
N GLY A 143 15.77 -14.62 6.29
CA GLY A 143 15.29 -15.00 4.96
C GLY A 143 14.47 -13.92 4.24
N PHE A 144 14.17 -12.79 4.91
CA PHE A 144 13.53 -11.65 4.26
C PHE A 144 14.54 -10.85 3.40
N ALA A 145 14.26 -10.69 2.11
CA ALA A 145 15.08 -9.88 1.20
C ALA A 145 14.26 -9.25 0.07
N ILE A 146 14.68 -8.05 -0.36
CA ILE A 146 14.18 -7.39 -1.57
C ILE A 146 15.35 -7.24 -2.54
N ASP A 147 15.17 -7.72 -3.76
CA ASP A 147 16.08 -7.50 -4.89
C ASP A 147 15.38 -6.59 -5.90
N PHE A 148 15.67 -5.29 -5.83
CA PHE A 148 15.10 -4.30 -6.74
C PHE A 148 15.61 -4.45 -8.18
N GLU A 149 16.83 -4.94 -8.37
CA GLU A 149 17.43 -5.14 -9.70
C GLU A 149 16.89 -6.43 -10.35
N GLY A 150 16.88 -7.52 -9.58
CA GLY A 150 16.29 -8.81 -9.97
C GLY A 150 14.77 -8.86 -9.88
N LYS A 151 14.13 -7.76 -9.46
CA LYS A 151 12.67 -7.56 -9.38
C LYS A 151 11.94 -8.64 -8.58
N SER A 152 12.42 -8.88 -7.35
CA SER A 152 11.79 -9.85 -6.46
C SER A 152 11.79 -9.43 -5.00
N VAL A 153 10.81 -9.93 -4.26
CA VAL A 153 10.79 -9.94 -2.79
C VAL A 153 10.61 -11.38 -2.33
N THR A 154 11.46 -11.80 -1.39
CA THR A 154 11.45 -13.15 -0.83
C THR A 154 11.16 -13.10 0.65
N PHE A 155 10.24 -13.97 1.06
CA PHE A 155 9.94 -14.34 2.43
C PHE A 155 10.34 -15.81 2.60
N ASP A 156 11.24 -16.10 3.53
CA ASP A 156 11.72 -17.45 3.84
C ASP A 156 11.85 -17.57 5.36
N GLY A 157 10.83 -18.18 5.98
CA GLY A 157 10.64 -18.16 7.42
C GLY A 157 10.56 -16.75 7.99
N THR A 158 10.04 -15.78 7.22
CA THR A 158 9.91 -14.39 7.67
C THR A 158 8.83 -14.29 8.73
N THR A 159 9.11 -13.68 9.88
CA THR A 159 8.11 -13.54 10.95
C THR A 159 7.62 -12.11 11.09
N VAL A 160 6.32 -11.95 11.31
CA VAL A 160 5.65 -10.68 11.66
C VAL A 160 4.81 -10.90 12.93
N ILE A 161 4.72 -9.86 13.76
CA ILE A 161 3.95 -9.90 15.01
C ILE A 161 2.64 -9.13 14.83
N ASN A 162 1.52 -9.70 15.27
CA ASN A 162 0.25 -8.99 15.37
C ASN A 162 0.39 -7.91 16.45
N THR A 163 0.09 -6.66 16.09
CA THR A 163 0.30 -5.51 16.96
C THR A 163 -0.73 -5.35 18.08
N ASP A 164 -1.83 -6.11 18.02
CA ASP A 164 -2.92 -6.06 18.99
C ASP A 164 -2.80 -7.17 20.06
N ASP A 165 -2.27 -8.35 19.73
CA ASP A 165 -2.22 -9.51 20.64
C ASP A 165 -0.87 -10.25 20.73
N ASP A 166 0.18 -9.74 20.08
CA ASP A 166 1.55 -10.28 20.07
C ASP A 166 1.69 -11.68 19.42
N THR A 167 0.66 -12.18 18.74
CA THR A 167 0.75 -13.46 18.02
C THR A 167 1.71 -13.37 16.82
N ILE A 168 2.38 -14.47 16.49
CA ILE A 168 3.39 -14.52 15.42
C ILE A 168 2.83 -15.25 14.21
N LEU A 169 2.92 -14.60 13.06
CA LEU A 169 2.67 -15.17 11.75
C LEU A 169 4.00 -15.36 11.00
N THR A 170 4.18 -16.51 10.37
CA THR A 170 5.32 -16.84 9.51
C THR A 170 4.90 -16.82 8.05
N MET A 171 5.72 -16.18 7.21
CA MET A 171 5.48 -15.94 5.80
C MET A 171 6.56 -16.61 4.95
N ASP A 172 6.13 -17.37 3.95
CA ASP A 172 7.00 -18.05 2.99
C ASP A 172 6.52 -17.83 1.55
N GLY A 173 7.39 -17.33 0.67
CA GLY A 173 7.09 -17.13 -0.74
C GLY A 173 8.01 -16.14 -1.43
N THR A 174 8.05 -16.19 -2.76
CA THR A 174 8.76 -15.21 -3.58
C THR A 174 7.78 -14.57 -4.54
N ILE A 175 7.75 -13.24 -4.55
CA ILE A 175 6.96 -12.45 -5.48
C ILE A 175 7.90 -11.75 -6.45
N THR A 176 7.59 -11.83 -7.74
CA THR A 176 8.36 -11.20 -8.81
C THR A 176 7.52 -10.20 -9.59
N TRP A 177 8.16 -9.20 -10.20
CA TRP A 177 7.53 -8.21 -11.06
C TRP A 177 8.36 -7.93 -12.33
N ASP A 178 7.70 -7.35 -13.35
CA ASP A 178 8.28 -7.05 -14.66
C ASP A 178 8.32 -5.56 -14.97
#